data_AF-V2YAK2-F1
#
_entry.id   AF-V2YAK2-F1
#
_cell.length_a   1.000
_cell.length_b   1.000
_cell.length_c   1.000
_cell.angle_alpha   90.00
_cell.angle_beta   90.00
_cell.angle_gamma   90.00
#
_symmetry.space_group_name_H-M   'P 1'
#
loop_
_entity.id
_entity.type
_entity.pdbx_description
1 polymer ?
#
loop_
_entity_poly.entity_id
_entity_poly.type
_entity_poly.pdbx_seq_one_letter_code
_entity_poly.pdbx_strand_id
1 'polypeptide(L)'
;MPDYNLSSIAAVSASAELAHIRANQEPNQDSYNAAWLHGYADALAHAAEALEPQRELMEAIIGYMGEQYDSAELYGILHDTLEMSDQEIRSLGFDLPQCKEPLQAHQGTKSAKRKGIYHER
;
A
#
# COMPACT_ATOMS: atom_id res chain seq x y z
N MET A 1 -22.10 -11.83 -4.85
CA MET A 1 -21.51 -11.83 -3.50
C MET A 1 -20.99 -10.43 -3.23
N PRO A 2 -21.00 -9.93 -1.98
CA PRO A 2 -20.22 -8.73 -1.68
C PRO A 2 -18.74 -9.03 -1.97
N ASP A 3 -18.03 -8.07 -2.55
CA ASP A 3 -16.60 -8.21 -2.83
C ASP A 3 -15.82 -7.99 -1.53
N TYR A 4 -15.59 -9.07 -0.80
CA TYR A 4 -14.67 -9.07 0.34
C TYR A 4 -13.24 -8.93 -0.19
N ASN A 5 -12.51 -7.92 0.30
CA ASN A 5 -11.13 -7.73 -0.09
C ASN A 5 -10.21 -8.65 0.72
N LEU A 6 -9.56 -9.60 0.04
CA LEU A 6 -8.63 -10.55 0.65
C LEU A 6 -7.17 -10.30 0.21
N SER A 7 -6.86 -9.11 -0.32
CA SER A 7 -5.55 -8.81 -0.94
C SER A 7 -4.40 -8.68 0.06
N SER A 8 -4.68 -8.53 1.36
CA SER A 8 -3.66 -8.39 2.41
C SER A 8 -4.20 -8.89 3.76
N ILE A 9 -3.30 -9.17 4.71
CA ILE A 9 -3.67 -9.63 6.06
C ILE A 9 -4.65 -8.65 6.74
N ALA A 10 -4.37 -7.34 6.65
CA ALA A 10 -5.27 -6.31 7.18
C ALA A 10 -6.63 -6.30 6.46
N ALA A 11 -6.66 -6.53 5.14
CA ALA A 11 -7.90 -6.61 4.38
C ALA A 11 -8.74 -7.86 4.74
N VAL A 12 -8.09 -8.97 5.08
CA VAL A 12 -8.77 -10.18 5.58
C VAL A 12 -9.46 -9.90 6.91
N SER A 13 -8.79 -9.23 7.86
CA SER A 13 -9.40 -8.83 9.13
C SER A 13 -10.61 -7.91 8.92
N ALA A 14 -10.46 -6.87 8.10
CA ALA A 14 -11.55 -5.96 7.77
C ALA A 14 -12.73 -6.67 7.07
N SER A 15 -12.43 -7.65 6.22
CA SER A 15 -13.44 -8.48 5.55
C SER A 15 -14.18 -9.39 6.53
N ALA A 16 -13.50 -9.93 7.55
CA ALA A 16 -14.11 -10.72 8.62
C ALA A 16 -15.14 -9.88 9.40
N GLU A 17 -14.76 -8.66 9.79
CA GLU A 17 -15.67 -7.73 10.48
C GLU A 17 -16.89 -7.38 9.63
N LEU A 18 -16.68 -7.08 8.34
CA LEU A 18 -17.77 -6.79 7.41
C LEU A 18 -18.70 -7.99 7.24
N ALA A 19 -18.15 -9.20 7.16
CA ALA A 19 -18.93 -10.43 7.08
C ALA A 19 -19.78 -10.66 8.34
N HIS A 20 -19.21 -10.43 9.53
CA HIS A 20 -19.96 -10.50 10.79
C HIS A 20 -21.09 -9.47 10.87
N ILE A 21 -20.82 -8.22 10.51
CA ILE A 21 -21.83 -7.15 10.49
C ILE A 21 -22.98 -7.56 9.57
N ARG A 22 -22.68 -8.06 8.38
CA ARG A 22 -23.68 -8.52 7.42
C ARG A 22 -24.47 -9.72 7.96
N ALA A 23 -23.80 -10.71 8.55
CA ALA A 23 -24.46 -11.88 9.14
C ALA A 23 -25.50 -11.47 10.19
N ASN A 24 -25.15 -10.49 11.04
CA ASN A 24 -26.05 -9.93 12.06
C ASN A 24 -27.20 -9.11 11.49
N GLN A 25 -27.11 -8.65 10.24
CA GLN A 25 -28.16 -7.89 9.55
C GLN A 25 -29.15 -8.79 8.80
N GLU A 26 -28.90 -10.11 8.73
CA GLU A 26 -29.81 -11.03 8.05
C GLU A 26 -31.20 -11.03 8.73
N PRO A 27 -32.30 -10.84 7.96
CA PRO A 27 -33.65 -10.74 8.52
C PRO A 27 -34.09 -11.97 9.31
N ASN A 28 -33.55 -13.14 8.95
CA ASN A 28 -33.78 -14.40 9.64
C ASN A 28 -32.44 -15.04 9.99
N GLN A 29 -32.11 -15.07 11.27
CA GLN A 29 -30.89 -15.64 11.80
C GLN A 29 -30.84 -17.17 11.72
N ASP A 30 -31.99 -17.83 11.58
CA ASP A 30 -32.07 -19.28 11.38
C ASP A 30 -31.98 -19.68 9.88
N SER A 31 -31.79 -18.71 8.99
CA SER A 31 -31.68 -18.98 7.57
C SER A 31 -30.32 -19.59 7.21
N TYR A 32 -30.29 -20.36 6.13
CA TYR A 32 -29.04 -20.84 5.53
C TYR A 32 -28.07 -19.69 5.23
N ASN A 33 -28.57 -18.54 4.80
CA ASN A 33 -27.74 -17.39 4.46
C ASN A 33 -27.06 -16.79 5.70
N ALA A 34 -27.79 -16.66 6.81
CA ALA A 34 -27.21 -16.24 8.09
C ALA A 34 -26.15 -17.23 8.57
N ALA A 35 -26.46 -18.53 8.57
CA ALA A 35 -25.49 -19.56 8.96
C ALA A 35 -24.22 -19.56 8.08
N TRP A 36 -24.39 -19.40 6.76
CA TRP A 36 -23.26 -19.32 5.83
C TRP A 36 -22.41 -18.08 6.07
N LEU A 37 -23.02 -16.91 6.28
CA LEU A 37 -22.29 -15.66 6.53
C LEU A 37 -21.54 -15.68 7.86
N HIS A 38 -22.14 -16.23 8.93
CA HIS A 38 -21.47 -16.41 10.22
C HIS A 38 -20.26 -17.34 10.08
N GLY A 39 -20.44 -18.52 9.46
CA GLY A 39 -19.32 -19.44 9.25
C GLY A 39 -18.22 -18.87 8.35
N TYR A 40 -18.58 -18.08 7.34
CA TYR A 40 -17.59 -17.37 6.50
C TYR A 40 -16.84 -16.28 7.28
N ALA A 41 -17.55 -15.49 8.09
CA ALA A 41 -16.95 -14.47 8.94
C ALA A 41 -15.98 -15.08 9.96
N ASP A 42 -16.39 -16.15 10.64
CA ASP A 42 -15.55 -16.89 11.58
C ASP A 42 -14.30 -17.43 10.88
N ALA A 43 -14.42 -18.01 9.68
CA ALA A 43 -13.28 -18.51 8.93
C ALA A 43 -12.29 -17.40 8.56
N LEU A 44 -12.78 -16.22 8.17
CA LEU A 44 -11.92 -15.06 7.90
C LEU A 44 -11.25 -14.53 9.17
N ALA A 45 -11.97 -14.49 10.30
CA ALA A 45 -11.42 -14.05 11.58
C ALA A 45 -10.28 -14.99 12.03
N HIS A 46 -10.50 -16.31 11.97
CA HIS A 46 -9.47 -17.30 12.28
C HIS A 46 -8.26 -17.17 11.33
N ALA A 47 -8.50 -16.91 10.05
CA ALA A 47 -7.41 -16.68 9.10
C ALA A 47 -6.62 -15.41 9.43
N ALA A 48 -7.30 -14.32 9.82
CA ALA A 48 -6.65 -13.08 10.25
C ALA A 48 -5.80 -13.30 11.50
N GLU A 49 -6.35 -13.95 12.53
CA GLU A 49 -5.62 -14.29 13.76
C GLU A 49 -4.39 -15.16 13.49
N ALA A 50 -4.52 -16.17 12.62
CA ALA A 50 -3.42 -17.06 12.26
C ALA A 50 -2.30 -16.38 11.46
N LEU A 51 -2.59 -15.23 10.84
CA LEU A 51 -1.65 -14.43 10.06
C LEU A 51 -1.08 -13.25 10.85
N GLU A 52 -1.61 -12.97 12.04
CA GLU A 52 -1.19 -11.84 12.87
C GLU A 52 0.30 -11.90 13.27
N PRO A 53 0.85 -13.04 13.74
CA PRO A 53 2.26 -13.11 14.09
C PRO A 53 3.20 -12.83 12.90
N GLN A 54 2.81 -13.26 11.70
CA GLN A 54 3.56 -13.01 10.46
C GLN A 54 3.51 -11.53 10.09
N ARG A 55 2.36 -10.87 10.31
CA ARG A 55 2.23 -9.43 10.12
C ARG A 55 3.14 -8.66 11.07
N GLU A 56 3.08 -8.96 12.37
CA GLU A 56 3.91 -8.32 13.40
C GLU A 56 5.41 -8.50 13.12
N LEU A 57 5.82 -9.71 12.73
CA LEU A 57 7.21 -9.98 12.36
C LEU A 57 7.64 -9.16 11.14
N MET A 58 6.80 -9.08 10.10
CA MET A 58 7.10 -8.30 8.91
C MET A 58 7.22 -6.82 9.24
N GLU A 59 6.30 -6.27 10.02
CA GLU A 59 6.33 -4.88 10.49
C GLU A 59 7.61 -4.59 11.30
N ALA A 60 8.03 -5.51 12.18
CA ALA A 60 9.25 -5.38 12.95
C ALA A 60 10.51 -5.39 12.06
N ILE A 61 10.56 -6.26 11.05
CA ILE A 61 11.68 -6.32 10.10
C ILE A 61 11.75 -5.02 9.28
N ILE A 62 10.61 -4.56 8.75
CA ILE A 62 10.51 -3.31 7.98
C ILE A 62 10.97 -2.12 8.85
N GLY A 63 10.46 -2.04 10.09
CA GLY A 63 10.85 -1.01 11.05
C GLY A 63 12.36 -1.03 11.32
N TYR A 64 12.91 -2.21 11.60
CA TYR A 64 14.35 -2.38 11.81
C TYR A 64 15.17 -1.93 10.60
N MET A 65 14.80 -2.34 9.38
CA MET A 65 15.49 -1.91 8.16
C MET A 65 15.44 -0.39 7.98
N GLY A 66 14.29 0.23 8.27
CA GLY A 66 14.12 1.69 8.23
C GLY A 66 14.99 2.45 9.23
N GLU A 67 15.30 1.84 10.38
CA GLU A 67 16.15 2.45 11.41
C GLU A 67 17.65 2.21 11.18
N GLN A 68 18.03 1.08 10.58
CA GLN A 68 19.44 0.70 10.43
C GLN A 68 20.14 1.34 9.23
N TYR A 69 19.40 1.64 8.16
CA TYR A 69 19.97 2.08 6.89
C TYR A 69 19.52 3.50 6.57
N ASP A 70 20.41 4.30 5.98
CA ASP A 70 19.97 5.57 5.40
C ASP A 70 19.09 5.34 4.16
N SER A 71 18.38 6.38 3.72
CA SER A 71 17.42 6.25 2.62
C SER A 71 18.01 5.74 1.31
N ALA A 72 19.28 6.03 1.00
CA ALA A 72 19.92 5.59 -0.23
C ALA A 72 20.39 4.14 -0.15
N GLU A 73 20.97 3.75 0.99
CA GLU A 73 21.34 2.35 1.25
C GLU A 73 20.10 1.44 1.30
N LEU A 74 19.06 1.86 2.03
CA LEU A 74 17.80 1.14 2.11
C LEU A 74 17.15 0.99 0.72
N TYR A 75 17.16 2.05 -0.09
CA TYR A 75 16.67 1.97 -1.46
C TYR A 75 17.47 0.96 -2.28
N GLY A 76 18.81 0.96 -2.21
CA GLY A 76 19.63 -0.02 -2.93
C GLY A 76 19.36 -1.47 -2.49
N ILE A 77 19.08 -1.70 -1.20
CA ILE A 77 18.68 -3.02 -0.71
C ILE A 77 17.32 -3.42 -1.30
N LEU A 78 16.31 -2.56 -1.16
CA LEU A 78 14.95 -2.90 -1.56
C LEU A 78 14.79 -2.97 -3.09
N HIS A 79 15.30 -1.97 -3.81
CA HIS A 79 15.15 -1.85 -5.25
C HIS A 79 16.14 -2.73 -6.01
N ASP A 80 17.43 -2.68 -5.68
CA ASP A 80 18.44 -3.36 -6.50
C ASP A 80 18.68 -4.80 -6.06
N THR A 81 18.64 -5.09 -4.76
CA THR A 81 18.92 -6.44 -4.24
C THR A 81 17.68 -7.32 -4.16
N LEU A 82 16.54 -6.75 -3.74
CA LEU A 82 15.26 -7.45 -3.64
C LEU A 82 14.37 -7.25 -4.86
N GLU A 83 14.83 -6.52 -5.88
CA GLU A 83 14.14 -6.27 -7.15
C GLU A 83 12.72 -5.68 -6.98
N MET A 84 12.50 -4.92 -5.90
CA MET A 84 11.21 -4.29 -5.63
C MET A 84 11.03 -3.01 -6.45
N SER A 85 9.85 -2.83 -7.02
CA SER A 85 9.48 -1.56 -7.67
C SER A 85 9.28 -0.44 -6.65
N ASP A 86 9.42 0.81 -7.09
CA ASP A 86 9.14 2.00 -6.26
C ASP A 86 7.73 1.97 -5.65
N GLN A 87 6.76 1.37 -6.35
CA GLN A 87 5.41 1.20 -5.83
C GLN A 87 5.37 0.23 -4.66
N GLU A 88 6.02 -0.92 -4.77
CA GLU A 88 6.07 -1.92 -3.71
C GLU A 88 6.83 -1.39 -2.48
N ILE A 89 7.92 -0.66 -2.70
CA ILE A 89 8.67 0.01 -1.62
C ILE A 89 7.77 0.99 -0.85
N ARG A 90 6.97 1.79 -1.57
CA ARG A 90 5.99 2.68 -0.94
C ARG A 90 4.87 1.91 -0.23
N SER A 91 4.44 0.77 -0.76
CA SER A 91 3.45 -0.09 -0.10
C SER A 91 3.95 -0.72 1.20
N LEU A 92 5.26 -0.84 1.40
CA LEU A 92 5.86 -1.19 2.70
C LEU A 92 5.81 -0.04 3.72
N GLY A 93 5.46 1.17 3.29
CA GLY A 93 5.40 2.37 4.14
C GLY A 93 6.65 3.26 4.07
N PHE A 94 7.60 2.98 3.18
CA PHE A 94 8.78 3.81 3.02
C PHE A 94 8.54 5.00 2.07
N ASP A 95 8.79 6.23 2.54
CA ASP A 95 8.82 7.45 1.71
C ASP A 95 10.27 7.84 1.36
N LEU A 96 10.91 7.02 0.53
CA LEU A 96 12.30 7.24 0.12
C LEU A 96 12.38 8.30 -0.99
N PRO A 97 13.34 9.25 -0.94
CA PRO A 97 13.54 10.26 -1.97
C PRO A 97 13.70 9.70 -3.40
N GLN A 98 14.27 8.50 -3.51
CA GLN A 98 14.57 7.79 -4.75
C GLN A 98 13.30 7.28 -5.43
N CYS A 99 12.25 6.97 -4.67
CA CYS A 99 10.96 6.56 -5.20
C CYS A 99 10.18 7.72 -5.81
N LYS A 100 10.64 8.98 -5.68
CA LYS A 100 9.94 10.14 -6.24
C LYS A 100 10.12 10.17 -7.75
N GLU A 101 9.01 10.22 -8.48
CA GLU A 101 9.06 10.46 -9.91
C GLU A 101 9.88 11.72 -10.19
N PRO A 102 10.80 11.70 -11.16
CA PRO A 102 11.52 12.90 -11.54
C PRO A 102 10.49 13.95 -11.92
N LEU A 103 10.47 15.06 -11.18
CA LEU A 103 9.69 16.25 -11.51
C LEU A 103 9.85 16.47 -13.01
N GLN A 104 8.76 16.36 -13.77
CA GLN A 104 8.77 16.62 -15.20
C GLN A 104 9.38 18.00 -15.40
N ALA A 105 10.67 18.03 -15.77
CA ALA A 105 11.31 19.24 -16.22
C ALA A 105 10.57 19.60 -17.50
N HIS A 106 9.63 20.54 -17.41
CA HIS A 106 8.94 21.10 -18.56
C HIS A 106 9.98 21.41 -19.63
N GLN A 107 9.98 20.60 -20.68
CA GLN A 107 10.72 20.87 -21.89
C GLN A 107 10.19 22.19 -22.45
N GLY A 108 11.04 23.22 -22.45
CA GLY A 108 10.62 24.55 -22.86
C GLY A 108 11.73 25.59 -22.96
N THR A 109 13.01 25.22 -23.00
CA THR A 109 14.07 26.14 -23.42
C THR A 109 14.00 26.35 -24.93
N LYS A 110 13.07 27.19 -25.39
CA LYS A 110 13.20 27.83 -26.72
C LYS A 110 13.95 29.14 -26.56
N SER A 111 15.27 29.05 -26.76
CA SER A 111 16.14 30.17 -27.07
C SER A 111 15.63 30.90 -28.33
N ALA A 112 15.22 32.15 -28.19
CA ALA A 112 15.10 33.09 -29.31
C ALA A 112 16.13 34.21 -29.14
N LYS A 113 17.19 34.16 -29.95
CA LYS A 113 18.22 35.19 -30.10
C LYS A 113 17.65 36.40 -30.87
N ARG A 114 17.93 37.61 -30.34
CA ARG A 114 18.22 38.91 -31.00
C ARG A 114 17.14 39.59 -31.87
N LYS A 115 16.73 40.80 -31.47
CA LYS A 115 17.18 42.12 -32.01
C LYS A 115 16.33 43.28 -31.43
N GLY A 116 16.99 44.39 -31.06
CA GLY A 116 16.37 45.65 -30.64
C GLY A 116 17.41 46.54 -29.94
N ILE A 117 18.38 47.08 -30.69
CA ILE A 117 18.49 48.50 -31.10
C ILE A 117 18.66 49.44 -29.89
N TYR A 118 19.91 49.84 -29.66
CA TYR A 118 20.29 50.98 -28.84
C TYR A 118 19.98 52.27 -29.60
N HIS A 119 19.34 53.24 -28.94
CA HIS A 119 19.37 54.64 -29.34
C HIS A 119 20.00 55.47 -28.22
N GLU A 120 21.14 56.08 -28.53
CA GLU A 120 21.75 57.16 -27.77
C GLU A 120 21.68 58.42 -28.65
N ARG A 121 20.90 59.41 -28.21
CA ARG A 121 21.14 60.87 -28.21
C ARG A 121 19.83 61.64 -28.13
#